data_AF-A0A9P6XQK5-F1
#
_entry.id   AF-A0A9P6XQK5-F1
#
_cell.length_a   1.000
_cell.length_b   1.000
_cell.length_c   1.000
_cell.angle_alpha   90.00
_cell.angle_beta   90.00
_cell.angle_gamma   90.00
#
_symmetry.space_group_name_H-M   'P 1'
#
loop_
_entity.id
_entity.type
_entity.pdbx_description
1 polymer ?
#
loop_
_entity_poly.entity_id
_entity_poly.type
_entity_poly.pdbx_seq_one_letter_code
_entity_poly.pdbx_strand_id
1 'polypeptide(L)'
;MTIDHYDKECIAPFYNLLKFAYREVNPMHVHFISSVSASAALGSEIEEKPLPFDSHATMPMGYAQSKFVCEIFLGYLMKEKNFPCYIERVGQVSGDSESGVWNTSEQYPLLFVAGSLMRKMPKLSTVIDWIPVDYASSAIVDIMLRTAHFSANIESSVYHIVNPHHENWTDILNAMKSCGMKFDVVEPVEWVDTLSKDDTNPAFQDANMANKEDL
;
A
#
# COMPACT_ATOMS: atom_id res chain seq x y z
N MET A 1 1.43 -5.55 14.33
CA MET A 1 2.77 -6.19 14.31
C MET A 1 3.84 -5.12 14.44
N THR A 2 4.92 -5.38 15.20
CA THR A 2 6.05 -4.44 15.38
C THR A 2 7.03 -4.54 14.21
N ILE A 3 7.97 -3.60 14.12
CA ILE A 3 9.04 -3.63 13.09
C ILE A 3 9.94 -4.88 13.22
N ASP A 4 10.14 -5.42 14.42
CA ASP A 4 11.00 -6.60 14.65
C ASP A 4 10.52 -7.83 13.87
N HIS A 5 9.21 -7.95 13.65
CA HIS A 5 8.65 -8.99 12.78
C HIS A 5 9.16 -8.85 11.34
N TYR A 6 9.21 -7.61 10.84
CA TYR A 6 9.63 -7.30 9.48
C TYR A 6 11.15 -7.29 9.28
N ASP A 7 11.95 -7.40 10.34
CA ASP A 7 13.39 -7.60 10.21
C ASP A 7 13.68 -8.87 9.40
N LYS A 8 13.01 -9.98 9.75
CA LYS A 8 13.17 -11.27 9.07
C LYS A 8 12.40 -11.37 7.76
N GLU A 9 11.23 -10.75 7.68
CA GLU A 9 10.34 -10.88 6.52
C GLU A 9 10.67 -9.89 5.39
N CYS A 10 11.24 -8.71 5.71
CA CYS A 10 11.47 -7.65 4.73
C CYS A 10 12.91 -7.15 4.75
N ILE A 11 13.41 -6.66 5.88
CA ILE A 11 14.65 -5.86 5.94
C ILE A 11 15.89 -6.73 5.64
N ALA A 12 16.07 -7.84 6.34
CA ALA A 12 17.23 -8.71 6.15
C ALA A 12 17.24 -9.41 4.77
N PRO A 13 16.12 -9.97 4.26
CA PRO A 13 16.07 -10.48 2.89
C PRO A 13 16.38 -9.41 1.83
N PHE A 14 15.83 -8.20 1.99
CA PHE A 14 16.09 -7.10 1.06
C PHE A 14 17.57 -6.70 1.07
N TYR A 15 18.18 -6.57 2.25
CA TYR A 15 19.61 -6.31 2.38
C TYR A 15 20.47 -7.39 1.69
N ASN A 16 20.09 -8.66 1.78
CA ASN A 16 20.77 -9.75 1.08
C ASN A 16 20.64 -9.64 -0.45
N LEU A 17 19.46 -9.26 -0.95
CA LEU A 17 19.26 -9.00 -2.38
C LEU A 17 20.14 -7.83 -2.86
N LEU A 18 20.27 -6.77 -2.05
CA LEU A 18 21.13 -5.63 -2.38
C LEU A 18 22.60 -6.01 -2.44
N LYS A 19 23.09 -6.85 -1.52
CA LYS A 19 24.46 -7.38 -1.60
C LYS A 19 24.71 -8.18 -2.87
N PHE A 20 23.71 -8.92 -3.36
CA PHE A 20 23.80 -9.66 -4.61
C PHE A 20 23.78 -8.75 -5.85
N ALA A 21 22.93 -7.73 -5.83
CA ALA A 21 22.76 -6.77 -6.91
C ALA A 21 23.93 -5.78 -7.05
N TYR A 22 24.58 -5.45 -5.92
CA TYR A 22 25.67 -4.49 -5.85
C TYR A 22 26.94 -4.99 -6.56
N ARG A 23 27.42 -4.21 -7.53
CA ARG A 23 28.66 -4.47 -8.28
C ARG A 23 29.31 -3.13 -8.65
N GLU A 24 30.63 -3.05 -8.59
CA GLU A 24 31.36 -1.84 -9.00
C GLU A 24 31.29 -1.60 -10.52
N VAL A 25 31.25 -2.67 -11.30
CA VAL A 25 31.13 -2.64 -12.76
C VAL A 25 29.84 -3.34 -13.16
N ASN A 26 29.05 -2.67 -13.99
CA ASN A 26 27.76 -3.16 -14.46
C ASN A 26 26.82 -3.60 -13.31
N PRO A 27 26.46 -2.66 -12.40
CA PRO A 27 25.54 -2.94 -11.31
C PRO A 27 24.16 -3.37 -11.83
N MET A 28 23.47 -4.21 -11.06
CA MET A 28 22.06 -4.48 -11.33
C MET A 28 21.22 -3.29 -10.86
N HIS A 29 20.31 -2.82 -11.72
CA HIS A 29 19.36 -1.77 -11.34
C HIS A 29 18.32 -2.38 -10.39
N VAL A 30 18.14 -1.78 -9.21
CA VAL A 30 17.23 -2.30 -8.19
C VAL A 30 16.00 -1.42 -8.10
N HIS A 31 14.84 -2.03 -8.35
CA HIS A 31 13.55 -1.41 -8.14
C HIS A 31 12.94 -1.99 -6.87
N PHE A 32 12.69 -1.14 -5.89
CA PHE A 32 12.07 -1.52 -4.63
C PHE A 32 10.64 -1.02 -4.57
N ILE A 33 9.71 -1.98 -4.54
CA ILE A 33 8.29 -1.70 -4.32
C ILE A 33 8.09 -1.35 -2.83
N SER A 34 8.08 -0.05 -2.58
CA SER A 34 7.76 0.56 -1.29
C SER A 34 6.25 0.79 -1.17
N SER A 35 5.83 1.55 -0.15
CA SER A 35 4.45 1.93 0.07
C SER A 35 4.37 3.39 0.46
N VAL A 36 3.30 4.08 0.06
CA VAL A 36 3.00 5.45 0.52
C VAL A 36 2.96 5.58 2.04
N SER A 37 2.66 4.48 2.76
CA SER A 37 2.68 4.43 4.23
C SER A 37 4.04 4.75 4.86
N ALA A 38 5.15 4.56 4.11
CA ALA A 38 6.50 4.93 4.55
C ALA A 38 6.70 6.45 4.66
N SER A 39 5.86 7.25 4.00
CA SER A 39 5.96 8.70 3.93
C SER A 39 4.69 9.45 4.37
N ALA A 40 3.61 8.73 4.66
CA ALA A 40 2.28 9.30 4.85
C ALA A 40 2.15 10.25 6.06
N ALA A 41 3.10 10.23 7.02
CA ALA A 41 3.08 11.14 8.16
C ALA A 41 3.74 12.50 7.86
N LEU A 42 4.29 12.70 6.65
CA LEU A 42 4.90 13.98 6.24
C LEU A 42 3.87 15.04 5.78
N GLY A 43 2.62 14.66 5.53
CA GLY A 43 1.56 15.57 5.09
C GLY A 43 0.70 15.00 3.95
N SER A 44 -0.12 15.86 3.36
CA SER A 44 -1.05 15.49 2.27
C SER A 44 -0.42 15.49 0.89
N GLU A 45 0.63 16.29 0.68
CA GLU A 45 1.38 16.34 -0.58
C GLU A 45 2.82 15.98 -0.28
N ILE A 46 3.23 14.80 -0.74
CA ILE A 46 4.57 14.29 -0.53
C ILE A 46 5.32 14.36 -1.85
N GLU A 47 6.51 14.95 -1.86
CA GLU A 47 7.34 14.97 -3.05
C GLU A 47 7.90 13.57 -3.35
N GLU A 48 8.10 13.30 -4.65
CA GLU A 48 8.84 12.13 -5.16
C GLU A 48 10.34 12.29 -4.92
N LYS A 49 10.73 12.40 -3.64
CA LYS A 49 12.11 12.53 -3.18
C LYS A 49 12.42 11.50 -2.10
N PRO A 50 13.70 11.13 -1.92
CA PRO A 50 14.12 10.28 -0.82
C PRO A 50 13.72 10.87 0.54
N LEU A 51 13.34 10.01 1.47
CA LEU A 51 12.92 10.45 2.79
C LEU A 51 14.11 10.97 3.61
N PRO A 52 13.88 11.96 4.49
CA PRO A 52 14.86 12.31 5.50
C PRO A 52 15.08 11.12 6.43
N PHE A 53 16.25 11.08 7.09
CA PHE A 53 16.53 10.10 8.15
C PHE A 53 15.78 10.46 9.44
N ASP A 54 14.45 10.40 9.36
CA ASP A 54 13.51 10.70 10.44
C ASP A 54 12.31 9.74 10.37
N SER A 55 12.20 8.85 11.37
CA SER A 55 11.13 7.85 11.43
C SER A 55 9.73 8.46 11.62
N HIS A 56 9.64 9.74 12.00
CA HIS A 56 8.35 10.44 12.09
C HIS A 56 7.69 10.64 10.71
N ALA A 57 8.38 10.34 9.61
CA ALA A 57 7.80 10.31 8.27
C ALA A 57 6.80 9.15 8.05
N THR A 58 6.88 8.11 8.89
CA THR A 58 6.15 6.84 8.70
C THR A 58 4.83 6.79 9.45
N MET A 59 3.86 6.04 8.93
CA MET A 59 2.72 5.60 9.77
C MET A 59 3.21 4.76 10.95
N PRO A 60 2.55 4.81 12.12
CA PRO A 60 2.97 4.13 13.34
C PRO A 60 2.67 2.62 13.32
N MET A 61 3.13 1.92 12.26
CA MET A 61 2.98 0.48 12.09
C MET A 61 4.27 -0.16 11.58
N GLY A 62 4.54 -1.41 12.00
CA GLY A 62 5.78 -2.10 11.65
C GLY A 62 6.01 -2.26 10.15
N TYR A 63 4.94 -2.42 9.37
CA TYR A 63 5.00 -2.50 7.91
C TYR A 63 5.57 -1.21 7.30
N ALA A 64 4.96 -0.06 7.61
CA ALA A 64 5.42 1.26 7.14
C ALA A 64 6.87 1.54 7.53
N GLN A 65 7.22 1.24 8.78
CA GLN A 65 8.57 1.42 9.31
C GLN A 65 9.58 0.54 8.57
N SER A 66 9.23 -0.70 8.22
CA SER A 66 10.12 -1.58 7.46
C SER A 66 10.40 -1.06 6.04
N LYS A 67 9.38 -0.52 5.37
CA LYS A 67 9.51 0.12 4.05
C LYS A 67 10.39 1.36 4.13
N PHE A 68 10.19 2.20 5.14
CA PHE A 68 11.02 3.36 5.42
C PHE A 68 12.50 2.99 5.61
N VAL A 69 12.82 1.98 6.43
CA VAL A 69 14.20 1.54 6.64
C VAL A 69 14.86 1.13 5.32
N CYS A 70 14.13 0.45 4.45
CA CYS A 70 14.60 0.08 3.12
C CYS A 70 14.85 1.32 2.24
N GLU A 71 13.94 2.30 2.25
CA GLU A 71 14.12 3.57 1.53
C GLU A 71 15.35 4.36 1.99
N ILE A 72 15.58 4.45 3.30
CA ILE A 72 16.78 5.09 3.86
C ILE A 72 18.04 4.41 3.36
N PHE A 73 18.06 3.07 3.34
CA PHE A 73 19.22 2.33 2.88
C PHE A 73 19.49 2.55 1.39
N LEU A 74 18.45 2.59 0.55
CA LEU A 74 18.58 2.93 -0.87
C LEU A 74 19.04 4.38 -1.06
N GLY A 75 18.51 5.32 -0.29
CA GLY A 75 18.96 6.72 -0.28
C GLY A 75 20.46 6.84 -0.01
N TYR A 76 20.97 6.11 0.98
CA TYR A 76 22.40 6.01 1.26
C TYR A 76 23.17 5.41 0.07
N LEU A 77 22.71 4.31 -0.51
CA LEU A 77 23.39 3.65 -1.63
C LEU A 77 23.46 4.52 -2.89
N MET A 78 22.40 5.26 -3.20
CA MET A 78 22.39 6.19 -4.32
C MET A 78 23.40 7.33 -4.08
N LYS A 79 23.37 7.93 -2.90
CA LYS A 79 24.21 9.09 -2.56
C LYS A 79 25.69 8.75 -2.42
N GLU A 80 26.00 7.68 -1.68
CA GLU A 80 27.36 7.37 -1.24
C GLU A 80 28.04 6.31 -2.12
N LYS A 81 27.27 5.52 -2.87
CA LYS A 81 27.78 4.43 -3.70
C LYS A 81 27.44 4.55 -5.18
N ASN A 82 26.68 5.58 -5.59
CA ASN A 82 26.23 5.77 -6.97
C ASN A 82 25.54 4.51 -7.54
N PHE A 83 24.84 3.76 -6.68
CA PHE A 83 24.20 2.50 -7.04
C PHE A 83 22.79 2.76 -7.62
N PRO A 84 22.45 2.27 -8.83
CA PRO A 84 21.17 2.56 -9.49
C PRO A 84 20.01 1.88 -8.78
N CYS A 85 19.39 2.60 -7.86
CA CYS A 85 18.22 2.19 -7.11
C CYS A 85 17.02 3.07 -7.44
N TYR A 86 15.83 2.50 -7.38
CA TYR A 86 14.56 3.17 -7.58
C TYR A 86 13.59 2.75 -6.49
N ILE A 87 12.84 3.71 -5.97
CA ILE A 87 11.86 3.56 -4.91
C ILE A 87 10.49 3.83 -5.51
N GLU A 88 9.63 2.83 -5.52
CA GLU A 88 8.30 2.92 -6.09
C GLU A 88 7.28 2.77 -4.97
N ARG A 89 6.75 3.90 -4.48
CA ARG A 89 5.77 3.95 -3.40
C ARG A 89 4.38 3.68 -3.96
N VAL A 90 3.88 2.46 -3.75
CA VAL A 90 2.56 2.07 -4.21
C VAL A 90 1.49 2.48 -3.19
N GLY A 91 0.39 3.02 -3.69
CA GLY A 91 -0.82 3.33 -2.93
C GLY A 91 -1.60 2.07 -2.52
N GLN A 92 -2.87 2.25 -2.14
CA GLN A 92 -3.77 1.12 -1.90
C GLN A 92 -4.10 0.43 -3.23
N VAL A 93 -3.59 -0.78 -3.41
CA VAL A 93 -3.88 -1.58 -4.62
C VAL A 93 -5.30 -2.14 -4.54
N SER A 94 -6.02 -2.07 -5.64
CA SER A 94 -7.32 -2.70 -5.83
C SER A 94 -7.29 -3.79 -6.89
N GLY A 95 -8.44 -4.46 -7.06
CA GLY A 95 -8.61 -5.51 -8.05
C GLY A 95 -8.35 -5.02 -9.47
N ASP A 96 -8.04 -5.98 -10.33
CA ASP A 96 -7.80 -5.77 -11.76
C ASP A 96 -8.98 -5.06 -12.43
N SER A 97 -8.70 -4.03 -13.24
CA SER A 97 -9.72 -3.15 -13.80
C SER A 97 -10.64 -3.83 -14.82
N GLU A 98 -10.19 -4.91 -15.46
CA GLU A 98 -10.95 -5.63 -16.48
C GLU A 98 -11.66 -6.87 -15.92
N SER A 99 -10.93 -7.71 -15.17
CA SER A 99 -11.42 -8.98 -14.65
C SER A 99 -12.02 -8.89 -13.24
N GLY A 100 -11.75 -7.81 -12.51
CA GLY A 100 -12.19 -7.61 -11.13
C GLY A 100 -11.51 -8.53 -10.12
N VAL A 101 -10.45 -9.26 -10.52
CA VAL A 101 -9.73 -10.17 -9.63
C VAL A 101 -9.03 -9.36 -8.55
N TRP A 102 -9.43 -9.59 -7.30
CA TRP A 102 -8.86 -8.96 -6.11
C TRP A 102 -8.58 -10.05 -5.06
N ASN A 103 -7.45 -9.94 -4.37
CA ASN A 103 -7.12 -10.75 -3.20
C ASN A 103 -8.21 -10.68 -2.13
N THR A 104 -8.99 -11.74 -2.00
CA THR A 104 -10.16 -11.82 -1.10
C THR A 104 -9.81 -11.83 0.38
N SER A 105 -8.52 -11.92 0.72
CA SER A 105 -8.03 -11.84 2.11
C SER A 105 -7.62 -10.42 2.53
N GLU A 106 -7.79 -9.42 1.66
CA GLU A 106 -7.56 -8.02 2.02
C GLU A 106 -8.77 -7.37 2.67
N GLN A 107 -8.51 -6.30 3.42
CA GLN A 107 -9.50 -5.58 4.23
C GLN A 107 -10.76 -5.18 3.44
N TYR A 108 -10.62 -4.57 2.27
CA TYR A 108 -11.77 -4.07 1.50
C TYR A 108 -12.61 -5.20 0.87
N PRO A 109 -12.02 -6.20 0.18
CA PRO A 109 -12.74 -7.39 -0.25
C PRO A 109 -13.48 -8.08 0.90
N LEU A 110 -12.84 -8.25 2.06
CA LEU A 110 -13.48 -8.83 3.25
C LEU A 110 -14.64 -7.97 3.75
N LEU A 111 -14.47 -6.65 3.81
CA LEU A 111 -15.52 -5.71 4.17
C LEU A 111 -16.73 -5.81 3.22
N PHE A 112 -16.49 -5.90 1.91
CA PHE A 112 -17.56 -6.03 0.92
C PHE A 112 -18.31 -7.36 1.06
N VAL A 113 -17.60 -8.47 1.23
CA VAL A 113 -18.20 -9.79 1.43
C VAL A 113 -19.01 -9.79 2.74
N ALA A 114 -18.41 -9.32 3.84
CA ALA A 114 -19.05 -9.27 5.14
C ALA A 114 -20.31 -8.40 5.13
N GLY A 115 -20.22 -7.20 4.55
CA GLY A 115 -21.34 -6.30 4.46
C GLY A 115 -22.45 -6.80 3.54
N SER A 116 -22.10 -7.54 2.48
CA SER A 116 -23.08 -8.20 1.63
C SER A 116 -23.83 -9.31 2.36
N LEU A 117 -23.13 -10.12 3.17
CA LEU A 117 -23.75 -11.19 3.97
C LEU A 117 -24.67 -10.62 5.05
N MET A 118 -24.23 -9.57 5.75
CA MET A 118 -25.01 -8.88 6.79
C MET A 118 -26.12 -7.97 6.22
N ARG A 119 -26.10 -7.70 4.91
CA ARG A 119 -26.89 -6.65 4.25
C ARG A 119 -26.72 -5.27 4.89
N LYS A 120 -25.52 -4.99 5.38
CA LYS A 120 -25.14 -3.73 6.03
C LYS A 120 -23.74 -3.31 5.59
N MET A 121 -23.58 -2.10 5.12
CA MET A 121 -22.28 -1.50 4.84
C MET A 121 -21.98 -0.38 5.83
N PRO A 122 -20.73 -0.24 6.30
CA PRO A 122 -20.38 0.81 7.24
C PRO A 122 -20.32 2.14 6.50
N LYS A 123 -20.74 3.21 7.15
CA LYS A 123 -20.59 4.58 6.68
C LYS A 123 -19.21 5.09 7.04
N LEU A 124 -18.28 5.07 6.08
CA LEU A 124 -16.91 5.53 6.28
C LEU A 124 -16.73 6.95 5.75
N SER A 125 -15.91 7.75 6.43
CA SER A 125 -15.50 9.10 5.98
C SER A 125 -14.10 9.03 5.37
N THR A 126 -13.95 8.17 4.36
CA THR A 126 -12.67 7.85 3.73
C THR A 126 -12.64 8.34 2.29
N VAL A 127 -11.53 8.99 1.93
CA VAL A 127 -11.18 9.29 0.54
C VAL A 127 -10.55 8.06 -0.08
N ILE A 128 -10.99 7.68 -1.26
CA ILE A 128 -10.59 6.48 -1.98
C ILE A 128 -9.71 6.88 -3.15
N ASP A 129 -8.46 6.44 -3.12
CA ASP A 129 -7.41 6.65 -4.13
C ASP A 129 -6.85 5.31 -4.65
N TRP A 130 -7.70 4.28 -4.65
CA TRP A 130 -7.24 2.94 -4.98
C TRP A 130 -6.75 2.83 -6.42
N ILE A 131 -5.61 2.17 -6.61
CA ILE A 131 -5.02 1.91 -7.92
C ILE A 131 -5.22 0.44 -8.32
N PRO A 132 -5.89 0.16 -9.46
CA PRO A 132 -6.02 -1.21 -9.95
C PRO A 132 -4.66 -1.87 -10.19
N VAL A 133 -4.55 -3.17 -9.90
CA VAL A 133 -3.27 -3.91 -9.97
C VAL A 133 -2.64 -3.93 -11.37
N ASP A 134 -3.45 -3.95 -12.42
CA ASP A 134 -3.02 -3.86 -13.82
C ASP A 134 -2.40 -2.50 -14.15
N TYR A 135 -2.95 -1.42 -13.62
CA TYR A 135 -2.38 -0.08 -13.76
C TYR A 135 -1.09 0.07 -12.94
N ALA A 136 -1.08 -0.39 -11.68
CA ALA A 136 0.11 -0.35 -10.83
C ALA A 136 1.26 -1.14 -11.45
N SER A 137 1.01 -2.38 -11.89
CA SER A 137 2.03 -3.22 -12.53
C SER A 137 2.53 -2.66 -13.86
N SER A 138 1.65 -2.06 -14.68
CA SER A 138 2.05 -1.38 -15.90
C SER A 138 2.96 -0.18 -15.61
N ALA A 139 2.64 0.62 -14.59
CA ALA A 139 3.48 1.75 -14.18
C ALA A 139 4.86 1.29 -13.69
N ILE A 140 4.93 0.23 -12.88
CA ILE A 140 6.19 -0.38 -12.43
C ILE A 140 7.06 -0.77 -13.64
N VAL A 141 6.48 -1.50 -14.60
CA VAL A 141 7.22 -1.95 -15.79
C VAL A 141 7.69 -0.76 -16.64
N ASP A 142 6.84 0.26 -16.83
CA ASP A 142 7.20 1.45 -17.57
C ASP A 142 8.36 2.23 -16.92
N ILE A 143 8.35 2.34 -15.58
CA ILE A 143 9.44 2.95 -14.83
C ILE A 143 10.72 2.13 -15.03
N MET A 144 10.67 0.82 -14.81
CA MET A 144 11.81 -0.09 -15.01
C MET A 144 12.44 0.02 -16.40
N LEU A 145 11.62 0.05 -17.46
CA LEU A 145 12.12 0.14 -18.83
C LEU A 145 12.74 1.51 -19.14
N ARG A 146 12.17 2.60 -18.61
CA ARG A 146 12.70 3.95 -18.80
C ARG A 146 14.01 4.18 -18.08
N THR A 147 14.18 3.57 -16.90
CA THR A 147 15.37 3.78 -16.07
C THR A 147 16.48 2.76 -16.33
N ALA A 148 16.23 1.72 -17.13
CA ALA A 148 17.18 0.63 -17.42
C ALA A 148 18.55 1.07 -17.96
N HIS A 149 18.64 2.28 -18.51
CA HIS A 149 19.87 2.83 -19.09
C HIS A 149 20.35 4.10 -18.39
N PHE A 150 19.68 4.52 -17.31
CA PHE A 150 20.06 5.71 -16.57
C PHE A 150 21.07 5.38 -15.47
N SER A 151 22.06 6.25 -15.31
CA SER A 151 22.91 6.23 -14.13
C SER A 151 22.09 6.54 -12.88
N ALA A 152 22.60 6.16 -11.70
CA ALA A 152 22.01 6.55 -10.44
C ALA A 152 21.84 8.07 -10.37
N ASN A 153 20.61 8.52 -10.10
CA ASN A 153 20.29 9.92 -9.89
C ASN A 153 19.26 10.01 -8.76
N ILE A 154 19.70 10.55 -7.63
CA ILE A 154 18.88 10.65 -6.42
C ILE A 154 17.63 11.53 -6.64
N GLU A 155 17.73 12.57 -7.47
CA GLU A 155 16.62 13.50 -7.75
C GLU A 155 15.53 12.88 -8.64
N SER A 156 15.80 11.74 -9.28
CA SER A 156 14.87 11.05 -10.18
C SER A 156 14.83 9.54 -9.87
N SER A 157 14.76 9.22 -8.58
CA SER A 157 14.84 7.85 -8.05
C SER A 157 13.59 7.39 -7.32
N VAL A 158 12.63 8.28 -7.08
CA VAL A 158 11.40 7.97 -6.32
C VAL A 158 10.20 8.22 -7.21
N TYR A 159 9.21 7.33 -7.13
CA TYR A 159 7.96 7.41 -7.88
C TYR A 159 6.77 7.07 -6.98
N HIS A 160 5.67 7.79 -7.13
CA HIS A 160 4.38 7.48 -6.53
C HIS A 160 3.51 6.75 -7.55
N ILE A 161 3.16 5.51 -7.22
CA ILE A 161 2.27 4.67 -8.02
C ILE A 161 0.93 4.64 -7.30
N VAL A 162 0.17 5.71 -7.50
CA VAL A 162 -1.12 6.00 -6.85
C VAL A 162 -2.16 6.38 -7.88
N ASN A 163 -3.45 6.27 -7.53
CA ASN A 163 -4.50 6.80 -8.39
C ASN A 163 -4.54 8.33 -8.26
N PRO A 164 -4.40 9.10 -9.36
CA PRO A 164 -4.50 10.56 -9.30
C PRO A 164 -5.93 11.06 -9.05
N HIS A 165 -6.93 10.17 -9.13
CA HIS A 165 -8.32 10.48 -8.91
C HIS A 165 -8.78 10.00 -7.53
N HIS A 166 -9.54 10.87 -6.87
CA HIS A 166 -10.11 10.63 -5.55
C HIS A 166 -11.62 10.46 -5.65
N GLU A 167 -12.14 9.40 -5.03
CA GLU A 167 -13.57 9.15 -4.89
C GLU A 167 -13.95 9.14 -3.41
N ASN A 168 -15.24 9.31 -3.10
CA ASN A 168 -15.70 9.14 -1.72
C ASN A 168 -16.19 7.71 -1.50
N TRP A 169 -16.08 7.23 -0.27
CA TRP A 169 -16.70 5.95 0.12
C TRP A 169 -18.19 5.84 -0.27
N THR A 170 -18.94 6.95 -0.19
CA THR A 170 -20.35 6.99 -0.60
C THR A 170 -20.53 6.65 -2.09
N ASP A 171 -19.60 7.05 -2.95
CA ASP A 171 -19.64 6.78 -4.38
C ASP A 171 -19.44 5.29 -4.67
N ILE A 172 -18.55 4.62 -3.91
CA ILE A 172 -18.39 3.17 -3.92
C ILE A 172 -19.69 2.46 -3.50
N LEU A 173 -20.31 2.88 -2.40
CA LEU A 173 -21.58 2.30 -1.95
C LEU A 173 -22.70 2.47 -2.97
N ASN A 174 -22.76 3.62 -3.64
CA ASN A 174 -23.72 3.87 -4.70
C ASN A 174 -23.47 2.97 -5.92
N ALA A 175 -22.21 2.82 -6.34
CA ALA A 175 -21.84 1.92 -7.43
C ALA A 175 -22.23 0.46 -7.12
N MET A 176 -21.98 -0.01 -5.90
CA MET A 176 -22.39 -1.35 -5.45
C MET A 176 -23.91 -1.54 -5.53
N LYS A 177 -24.70 -0.53 -5.11
CA LYS A 177 -26.17 -0.55 -5.23
C LYS A 177 -26.62 -0.57 -6.69
N SER A 178 -25.98 0.21 -7.56
CA SER A 178 -26.26 0.22 -9.01
C SER A 178 -25.96 -1.12 -9.67
N CYS A 179 -24.99 -1.89 -9.15
CA CYS A 179 -24.71 -3.27 -9.56
C CYS A 179 -25.71 -4.31 -8.99
N GLY A 180 -26.74 -3.88 -8.24
CA GLY A 180 -27.80 -4.74 -7.74
C GLY A 180 -27.62 -5.26 -6.31
N MET A 181 -26.58 -4.82 -5.59
CA MET A 181 -26.41 -5.18 -4.19
C MET A 181 -27.45 -4.48 -3.30
N LYS A 182 -27.96 -5.20 -2.30
CA LYS A 182 -28.99 -4.71 -1.38
C LYS A 182 -28.45 -4.70 0.05
N PHE A 183 -28.26 -3.51 0.59
CA PHE A 183 -27.78 -3.29 1.95
C PHE A 183 -28.23 -1.93 2.48
N ASP A 184 -28.34 -1.85 3.80
CA ASP A 184 -28.47 -0.59 4.53
C ASP A 184 -27.09 -0.02 4.83
N VAL A 185 -27.00 1.32 4.90
CA VAL A 185 -25.77 2.00 5.32
C VAL A 185 -25.92 2.34 6.79
N VAL A 186 -25.01 1.85 7.63
CA VAL A 186 -25.07 1.96 9.09
C VAL A 186 -23.80 2.61 9.64
N GLU A 187 -23.85 3.10 10.88
CA GLU A 187 -22.66 3.64 11.53
C GLU A 187 -21.62 2.53 11.77
N PRO A 188 -20.30 2.82 11.71
CA PRO A 188 -19.25 1.81 11.85
C PRO A 188 -19.37 0.96 13.12
N VAL A 189 -19.77 1.56 14.24
CA VAL A 189 -19.99 0.86 15.51
C VAL A 189 -21.09 -0.19 15.39
N GLU A 190 -22.21 0.13 14.73
CA GLU A 190 -23.29 -0.82 14.51
C GLU A 190 -22.86 -1.95 13.56
N TRP A 191 -22.05 -1.63 12.55
CA TRP A 191 -21.52 -2.61 11.63
C TRP A 191 -20.63 -3.64 12.35
N VAL A 192 -19.69 -3.19 13.19
CA VAL A 192 -18.82 -4.04 14.02
C VAL A 192 -19.63 -4.86 15.03
N ASP A 193 -20.61 -4.24 15.70
CA ASP A 193 -21.50 -4.94 16.65
C ASP A 193 -22.37 -6.02 15.96
N THR A 194 -22.66 -5.85 14.67
CA THR A 194 -23.36 -6.88 13.88
C THR A 194 -22.39 -7.99 13.49
N LEU A 195 -21.19 -7.65 13.01
CA LEU A 195 -20.17 -8.60 12.56
C LEU A 195 -19.67 -9.50 13.70
N SER A 196 -19.47 -8.95 14.90
CA SER A 196 -19.05 -9.70 16.10
C SER A 196 -20.05 -10.77 16.58
N LYS A 197 -21.27 -10.80 16.03
CA LYS A 197 -22.30 -11.79 16.37
C LYS A 197 -22.42 -12.90 15.32
N ASP A 198 -21.66 -12.82 14.23
CA ASP A 198 -21.66 -13.78 13.13
C ASP A 198 -20.26 -14.40 12.97
N ASP A 199 -20.02 -15.47 13.73
CA ASP A 199 -18.75 -16.21 13.72
C ASP A 199 -18.51 -17.00 12.42
N THR A 200 -19.52 -17.08 11.54
CA THR A 200 -19.41 -17.69 10.21
C THR A 200 -18.94 -16.71 9.14
N ASN A 201 -18.89 -15.42 9.47
CA ASN A 201 -18.48 -14.37 8.53
C ASN A 201 -16.96 -14.39 8.31
N PRO A 202 -16.47 -14.35 7.06
CA PRO A 202 -15.03 -14.36 6.79
C PRO A 202 -14.28 -13.15 7.40
N ALA A 203 -14.95 -12.02 7.62
CA ALA A 203 -14.33 -10.85 8.25
C ALA A 203 -14.38 -10.88 9.79
N PHE A 204 -14.92 -11.94 10.41
CA PHE A 204 -15.04 -12.03 11.88
C PHE A 204 -13.67 -11.95 12.59
N GLN A 205 -12.63 -12.55 12.01
CA GLN A 205 -11.28 -12.52 12.58
C GLN A 205 -10.65 -11.13 12.52
N ASP A 206 -10.95 -10.37 11.47
CA ASP A 206 -10.43 -9.00 11.27
C ASP A 206 -11.17 -7.97 12.13
N ALA A 207 -12.47 -8.16 12.39
CA ALA A 207 -13.23 -7.32 13.32
C ALA A 207 -12.67 -7.33 14.74
N ASN A 208 -12.01 -8.43 15.13
CA ASN A 208 -11.33 -8.55 16.42
C ASN A 208 -9.90 -7.96 16.40
N MET A 209 -9.37 -7.61 15.23
CA MET A 209 -8.05 -7.00 15.03
C MET A 209 -8.12 -5.50 14.71
N ALA A 210 -9.20 -5.03 14.08
CA ALA A 210 -9.44 -3.61 13.85
C ALA A 210 -9.83 -2.95 15.19
N ASN A 211 -9.00 -2.03 15.68
CA ASN A 211 -9.45 -1.14 16.75
C ASN A 211 -10.70 -0.39 16.24
N LYS A 212 -11.62 -0.06 17.14
CA LYS A 212 -12.81 0.77 16.82
C LYS A 212 -12.48 2.14 16.17
N GLU A 213 -11.20 2.49 16.07
CA GLU A 213 -10.66 3.73 15.53
C GLU A 213 -10.14 3.57 14.07
N ASP A 214 -9.99 2.35 13.56
CA ASP A 214 -9.41 2.05 12.24
C ASP A 214 -10.46 1.69 11.15
N LEU A 215 -11.76 1.80 11.47
CA LEU A 215 -12.89 1.66 10.55
C LEU A 215 -13.60 3.01 10.34
#